data_AF-A0A7W1DGW8-F1
#
_entry.id   AF-A0A7W1DGW8-F1
#
_cell.length_a   1.000
_cell.length_b   1.000
_cell.length_c   1.000
_cell.angle_alpha   90.00
_cell.angle_beta   90.00
_cell.angle_gamma   90.00
#
_symmetry.space_group_name_H-M   'P 1'
#
loop_
_entity.id
_entity.type
_entity.pdbx_description
1 polymer ?
#
loop_
_entity_poly.entity_id
_entity_poly.type
_entity_poly.pdbx_seq_one_letter_code
_entity_poly.pdbx_strand_id
1 'polypeptide(L)'
;MSQTAAAQLSTSILFALVAAVCVVLSRTKASNGWFAPVAAICCLFASITFGALAYFGFSSWHTQVVGSMLRELPYFVILSGVCLAQTGWRLTRHGLSRATVPVHVRSRPRLRRALTTAPAGLLGSWFVLGVVQLIWPTPALQLYAPAPPHFLLFSLLTSAPDGFYTALITYTFCLAAGPAAPTRYLRLKNLLFSIGASAWFLMLVNANVYAAERVFLPRPLLQVTTGAHLALETTFIIASAAAFAIGLIVPRAPEENPVIARWVYPRLLRLHEAFEEARWHIARGNKLKNLVRASYYSTQAARLLQIENDDAELLHATIQLTAILSSYADPSRITPD
;
A
#
# COMPACT_ATOMS: atom_id res chain seq x y z
N MET A 1 34.07 17.96 -1.81
CA MET A 1 32.60 17.79 -1.83
C MET A 1 32.01 18.46 -0.61
N SER A 2 30.97 19.27 -0.77
CA SER A 2 30.20 19.76 0.39
C SER A 2 29.54 18.58 1.12
N GLN A 3 29.35 18.67 2.44
CA GLN A 3 28.66 17.63 3.23
C GLN A 3 27.26 17.31 2.67
N THR A 4 26.62 18.28 2.01
CA THR A 4 25.35 18.11 1.31
C THR A 4 25.46 17.15 0.13
N ALA A 5 26.50 17.25 -0.69
CA ALA A 5 26.70 16.37 -1.85
C ALA A 5 26.93 14.91 -1.41
N ALA A 6 27.65 14.69 -0.31
CA ALA A 6 27.86 13.35 0.24
C ALA A 6 26.54 12.71 0.72
N ALA A 7 25.68 13.48 1.38
CA ALA A 7 24.36 13.01 1.81
C ALA A 7 23.42 12.70 0.62
N GLN A 8 23.43 13.54 -0.43
CA GLN A 8 22.64 13.27 -1.64
C GLN A 8 23.13 11.99 -2.36
N LEU A 9 24.45 11.77 -2.42
CA LEU A 9 25.04 10.58 -3.03
C LEU A 9 24.67 9.30 -2.26
N SER A 10 24.72 9.32 -0.93
CA SER A 10 24.33 8.15 -0.12
C SER A 10 22.85 7.81 -0.31
N THR A 11 21.96 8.81 -0.37
CA THR A 11 20.55 8.58 -0.69
C THR A 11 20.35 8.04 -2.10
N SER A 12 21.11 8.50 -3.10
CA SER A 12 21.05 8.00 -4.47
C SER A 12 21.42 6.52 -4.55
N ILE A 13 22.49 6.10 -3.85
CA ILE A 13 22.93 4.69 -3.77
C ILE A 13 21.86 3.82 -3.10
N LEU A 14 21.28 4.30 -1.98
CA LEU A 14 20.22 3.57 -1.29
C LEU A 14 19.01 3.33 -2.21
N PHE A 15 18.55 4.35 -2.93
CA PHE A 15 17.44 4.20 -3.87
C PHE A 15 17.78 3.28 -5.05
N ALA A 16 19.02 3.29 -5.55
CA ALA A 16 19.46 2.34 -6.57
C ALA A 16 19.42 0.89 -6.07
N LEU A 17 19.85 0.65 -4.82
CA LEU A 17 19.80 -0.68 -4.20
C LEU A 17 18.35 -1.16 -4.01
N VAL A 18 17.47 -0.29 -3.50
CA VAL A 18 16.03 -0.61 -3.36
C VAL A 18 15.40 -0.88 -4.73
N ALA A 19 15.74 -0.09 -5.75
CA ALA A 19 15.29 -0.32 -7.11
C ALA A 19 15.72 -1.70 -7.62
N ALA A 20 16.99 -2.08 -7.42
CA ALA A 20 17.49 -3.39 -7.82
C ALA A 20 16.72 -4.53 -7.14
N VAL A 21 16.45 -4.42 -5.83
CA VAL A 21 15.61 -5.38 -5.10
C VAL A 21 14.20 -5.44 -5.69
N CYS A 22 13.58 -4.29 -5.96
CA CYS A 22 12.24 -4.24 -6.57
C CYS A 22 12.22 -4.84 -7.99
N VAL A 23 13.27 -4.65 -8.80
CA VAL A 23 13.40 -5.27 -10.13
C VAL A 23 13.52 -6.78 -10.00
N VAL A 24 14.37 -7.28 -9.10
CA VAL A 24 14.53 -8.72 -8.85
C VAL A 24 13.19 -9.32 -8.43
N LEU A 25 12.50 -8.69 -7.47
CA LEU A 25 11.18 -9.11 -7.02
C LEU A 25 10.16 -9.10 -8.17
N SER A 26 10.13 -8.06 -9.01
CA SER A 26 9.20 -7.99 -10.16
C SER A 26 9.36 -9.13 -11.17
N ARG A 27 10.54 -9.76 -11.22
CA ARG A 27 10.82 -10.93 -12.07
C ARG A 27 10.47 -12.26 -11.41
N THR A 28 10.21 -12.29 -10.11
CA THR A 28 9.79 -13.51 -9.39
C THR A 28 8.28 -13.72 -9.46
N LYS A 29 7.82 -14.96 -9.71
CA LYS A 29 6.39 -15.32 -9.71
C LYS A 29 5.65 -14.94 -8.42
N ALA A 30 6.35 -14.95 -7.28
CA ALA A 30 5.85 -14.56 -5.96
C ALA A 30 5.36 -13.09 -5.88
N SER A 31 5.75 -12.24 -6.85
CA SER A 31 5.46 -10.81 -6.90
C SER A 31 4.80 -10.43 -8.23
N ASN A 32 3.84 -11.23 -8.72
CA ASN A 32 2.90 -10.86 -9.80
C ASN A 32 1.98 -9.69 -9.37
N GLY A 33 2.56 -8.54 -9.06
CA GLY A 33 1.90 -7.34 -8.61
C GLY A 33 2.54 -6.14 -9.30
N TRP A 34 1.71 -5.25 -9.80
CA TRP A 34 2.10 -4.02 -10.50
C TRP A 34 2.90 -3.03 -9.63
N PHE A 35 2.88 -3.20 -8.31
CA PHE A 35 3.53 -2.31 -7.36
C PHE A 35 5.07 -2.40 -7.41
N ALA A 36 5.64 -3.59 -7.50
CA ALA A 36 7.09 -3.79 -7.54
C ALA A 36 7.77 -3.09 -8.74
N PRO A 37 7.28 -3.22 -10.00
CA PRO A 37 7.88 -2.51 -11.13
C PRO A 37 7.66 -0.98 -11.06
N VAL A 38 6.52 -0.51 -10.57
CA VAL A 38 6.27 0.95 -10.38
C VAL A 38 7.20 1.52 -9.31
N ALA A 39 7.34 0.83 -8.18
CA ALA A 39 8.28 1.21 -7.12
C ALA A 39 9.73 1.21 -7.64
N ALA A 40 10.13 0.19 -8.43
CA ALA A 40 11.46 0.15 -9.05
C ALA A 40 11.72 1.38 -9.93
N ILE A 41 10.78 1.75 -10.81
CA ILE A 41 10.91 2.93 -11.68
C ILE A 41 11.02 4.21 -10.84
N CYS A 42 10.18 4.35 -9.81
CA CYS A 42 10.21 5.52 -8.93
C CYS A 42 11.54 5.62 -8.16
N CYS A 43 12.06 4.49 -7.65
CA CYS A 43 13.36 4.45 -6.97
C CYS A 43 14.52 4.72 -7.93
N LEU A 44 14.48 4.24 -9.18
CA LEU A 44 15.47 4.60 -10.20
C LEU A 44 15.44 6.10 -10.50
N PHE A 45 14.25 6.68 -10.68
CA PHE A 45 14.10 8.11 -10.90
C PHE A 45 14.60 8.93 -9.71
N ALA A 46 14.30 8.50 -8.48
CA ALA A 46 14.85 9.10 -7.26
C ALA A 46 16.39 9.02 -7.26
N SER A 47 16.97 7.86 -7.55
CA SER A 47 18.42 7.69 -7.62
C SER A 47 19.08 8.63 -8.64
N ILE A 48 18.50 8.75 -9.84
CA ILE A 48 19.01 9.65 -10.90
C ILE A 48 18.90 11.11 -10.46
N THR A 49 17.78 11.52 -9.88
CA THR A 49 17.58 12.91 -9.43
C THR A 49 18.52 13.28 -8.29
N PHE A 50 18.66 12.43 -7.27
CA PHE A 50 19.62 12.59 -6.18
C PHE A 50 21.08 12.56 -6.66
N GLY A 51 21.41 11.72 -7.64
CA GLY A 51 22.72 11.67 -8.27
C GLY A 51 23.03 12.96 -9.02
N ALA A 52 22.09 13.43 -9.85
CA ALA A 52 22.22 14.69 -10.59
C ALA A 52 22.36 15.90 -9.64
N LEU A 53 21.59 15.92 -8.55
CA LEU A 53 21.69 16.92 -7.47
C LEU A 53 23.11 16.96 -6.87
N ALA A 54 23.71 15.80 -6.61
CA ALA A 54 25.04 15.68 -6.01
C ALA A 54 26.16 16.12 -6.96
N TYR A 55 26.01 15.86 -8.27
CA TYR A 55 27.04 16.12 -9.29
C TYR A 55 26.99 17.54 -9.87
N PHE A 56 25.80 18.03 -10.22
CA PHE A 56 25.69 19.28 -10.97
C PHE A 56 25.65 20.52 -10.06
N GLY A 57 25.12 20.41 -8.84
CA GLY A 57 24.96 21.53 -7.93
C GLY A 57 24.00 22.60 -8.49
N PHE A 58 22.90 22.88 -7.82
CA PHE A 58 21.95 23.87 -8.32
C PHE A 58 22.34 25.29 -7.91
N SER A 59 23.07 25.97 -8.81
CA SER A 59 23.50 27.36 -8.64
C SER A 59 22.38 28.39 -8.87
N SER A 60 21.42 28.09 -9.76
CA SER A 60 20.28 28.96 -10.04
C SER A 60 19.08 28.60 -9.15
N TRP A 61 18.28 29.60 -8.77
CA TRP A 61 17.09 29.36 -7.95
C TRP A 61 16.02 28.53 -8.68
N HIS A 62 15.85 28.72 -10.00
CA HIS A 62 14.94 27.91 -10.82
C HIS A 62 15.31 26.43 -10.79
N THR A 63 16.60 26.12 -10.90
CA THR A 63 17.07 24.74 -10.86
C THR A 63 16.96 24.13 -9.46
N GLN A 64 17.00 24.95 -8.40
CA GLN A 64 16.71 24.50 -7.03
C GLN A 64 15.24 24.10 -6.85
N VAL A 65 14.30 24.91 -7.37
CA VAL A 65 12.86 24.63 -7.33
C VAL A 65 12.50 23.40 -8.18
N VAL A 66 13.01 23.32 -9.41
CA VAL A 66 12.78 22.14 -10.26
C VAL A 66 13.41 20.90 -9.64
N GLY A 67 14.59 21.02 -9.05
CA GLY A 67 15.27 19.94 -8.33
C GLY A 67 14.47 19.42 -7.13
N SER A 68 13.88 20.32 -6.32
CA SER A 68 13.02 19.91 -5.19
C SER A 68 11.74 19.23 -5.65
N MET A 69 11.08 19.75 -6.70
CA MET A 69 9.88 19.15 -7.28
C MET A 69 10.15 17.74 -7.83
N LEU A 70 11.26 17.55 -8.55
CA LEU A 70 11.65 16.25 -9.09
C LEU A 70 12.03 15.25 -8.00
N ARG A 71 12.61 15.72 -6.89
CA ARG A 71 12.94 14.89 -5.73
C ARG A 71 11.68 14.32 -5.07
N GLU A 72 10.61 15.10 -4.93
CA GLU A 72 9.39 14.71 -4.22
C GLU A 72 8.46 13.80 -5.04
N LEU A 73 8.48 13.92 -6.37
CA LEU A 73 7.53 13.24 -7.25
C LEU A 73 7.53 11.69 -7.12
N PRO A 74 8.67 10.99 -7.04
CA PRO A 74 8.69 9.54 -6.82
C PRO A 74 7.96 9.10 -5.56
N TYR A 75 8.11 9.87 -4.48
CA TYR A 75 7.47 9.59 -3.20
C TYR A 75 5.96 9.71 -3.30
N PHE A 76 5.46 10.78 -3.94
CA PHE A 76 4.02 10.94 -4.16
C PHE A 76 3.41 9.86 -5.04
N VAL A 77 4.13 9.39 -6.06
CA VAL A 77 3.67 8.29 -6.91
C VAL A 77 3.61 6.98 -6.12
N ILE A 78 4.65 6.66 -5.33
CA ILE A 78 4.67 5.46 -4.48
C ILE A 78 3.53 5.52 -3.46
N LEU A 79 3.40 6.63 -2.72
CA LEU A 79 2.39 6.80 -1.68
C LEU A 79 0.97 6.71 -2.24
N SER A 80 0.71 7.38 -3.36
CA SER A 80 -0.56 7.27 -4.11
C SER A 80 -0.83 5.82 -4.51
N GLY A 81 0.19 5.12 -5.03
CA GLY A 81 0.09 3.72 -5.39
C GLY A 81 -0.25 2.81 -4.22
N VAL A 82 0.38 3.02 -3.05
CA VAL A 82 0.08 2.29 -1.81
C VAL A 82 -1.36 2.57 -1.36
N CYS A 83 -1.79 3.84 -1.32
CA CYS A 83 -3.17 4.21 -0.98
C CYS A 83 -4.19 3.50 -1.88
N LEU A 84 -3.97 3.53 -3.20
CA LEU A 84 -4.83 2.87 -4.18
C LEU A 84 -4.82 1.34 -4.06
N ALA A 85 -3.67 0.76 -3.71
CA ALA A 85 -3.56 -0.68 -3.45
C ALA A 85 -4.41 -1.09 -2.24
N GLN A 86 -4.42 -0.28 -1.17
CA GLN A 86 -5.24 -0.53 0.02
C GLN A 86 -6.75 -0.50 -0.26
N THR A 87 -7.21 0.28 -1.24
CA THR A 87 -8.63 0.34 -1.61
C THR A 87 -9.08 -0.77 -2.56
N GLY A 88 -8.16 -1.61 -3.03
CA GLY A 88 -8.41 -2.66 -4.04
C GLY A 88 -8.86 -2.12 -5.39
N TRP A 89 -8.53 -0.86 -5.74
CA TRP A 89 -9.06 -0.15 -6.91
C TRP A 89 -8.92 -0.97 -8.20
N ARG A 90 -7.74 -1.59 -8.41
CA ARG A 90 -7.45 -2.33 -9.64
C ARG A 90 -8.19 -3.66 -9.74
N LEU A 91 -8.42 -4.33 -8.61
CA LEU A 91 -9.16 -5.60 -8.55
C LEU A 91 -10.66 -5.37 -8.84
N THR A 92 -11.21 -4.27 -8.31
CA THR A 92 -12.58 -3.84 -8.65
C THR A 92 -12.76 -3.41 -10.11
N ARG A 93 -11.71 -2.91 -10.78
CA ARG A 93 -11.76 -2.49 -12.18
C ARG A 93 -11.68 -3.66 -13.18
N HIS A 94 -11.09 -4.78 -12.75
CA HIS A 94 -10.99 -6.01 -13.55
C HIS A 94 -12.03 -7.08 -13.19
N GLY A 95 -13.08 -6.71 -12.44
CA GLY A 95 -14.18 -7.63 -12.10
C GLY A 95 -13.80 -8.75 -11.13
N LEU A 96 -12.63 -8.67 -10.48
CA LEU A 96 -12.19 -9.66 -9.49
C LEU A 96 -12.80 -9.33 -8.12
N SER A 97 -13.30 -10.37 -7.45
CA SER A 97 -14.14 -10.28 -6.24
C SER A 97 -13.59 -9.35 -5.14
N ARG A 98 -14.51 -8.58 -4.52
CA ARG A 98 -14.28 -7.65 -3.39
C ARG A 98 -13.63 -8.30 -2.16
N ALA A 99 -13.55 -9.63 -2.12
CA ALA A 99 -12.91 -10.43 -1.08
C ALA A 99 -11.40 -10.18 -0.90
N THR A 100 -10.74 -9.50 -1.84
CA THR A 100 -9.30 -9.17 -1.77
C THR A 100 -9.00 -7.79 -1.16
N VAL A 101 -10.02 -6.97 -0.86
CA VAL A 101 -9.86 -5.71 -0.12
C VAL A 101 -9.65 -6.05 1.37
N PRO A 102 -8.70 -5.41 2.07
CA PRO A 102 -8.55 -5.60 3.51
C PRO A 102 -9.90 -5.39 4.22
N VAL A 103 -10.32 -6.37 5.03
CA VAL A 103 -11.64 -6.40 5.69
C VAL A 103 -11.96 -5.09 6.43
N HIS A 104 -10.94 -4.48 7.04
CA HIS A 104 -11.04 -3.21 7.77
C HIS A 104 -11.26 -1.98 6.88
N VAL A 105 -10.80 -2.01 5.62
CA VAL A 105 -11.03 -0.94 4.64
C VAL A 105 -12.38 -1.13 3.94
N ARG A 106 -12.81 -2.38 3.73
CA ARG A 106 -14.14 -2.72 3.19
C ARG A 106 -15.26 -2.23 4.11
N SER A 107 -15.11 -2.39 5.43
CA SER A 107 -16.12 -1.99 6.42
C SER A 107 -16.18 -0.48 6.70
N ARG A 108 -15.26 0.33 6.17
CA ARG A 108 -15.15 1.78 6.44
C ARG A 108 -15.18 2.60 5.16
N PRO A 109 -16.37 2.97 4.65
CA PRO A 109 -16.51 3.66 3.36
C PRO A 109 -15.84 5.05 3.32
N ARG A 110 -15.79 5.76 4.47
CA ARG A 110 -15.09 7.06 4.58
C ARG A 110 -13.58 6.93 4.40
N LEU A 111 -12.97 5.91 5.02
CA LEU A 111 -11.54 5.63 4.90
C LEU A 111 -11.18 5.22 3.46
N ARG A 112 -12.02 4.38 2.84
CA ARG A 112 -11.86 4.00 1.44
C ARG A 112 -11.92 5.23 0.52
N ARG A 113 -12.91 6.12 0.69
CA ARG A 113 -13.00 7.38 -0.06
C ARG A 113 -11.77 8.25 0.09
N ALA A 114 -11.29 8.44 1.33
CA ALA A 114 -10.08 9.21 1.59
C ALA A 114 -8.86 8.61 0.86
N LEU A 115 -8.61 7.30 0.97
CA LEU A 115 -7.50 6.66 0.27
C LEU A 115 -7.62 6.72 -1.26
N THR A 116 -8.83 6.66 -1.82
CA THR A 116 -9.03 6.82 -3.26
C THR A 116 -8.71 8.23 -3.76
N THR A 117 -8.84 9.26 -2.92
CA THR A 117 -8.50 10.64 -3.31
C THR A 117 -7.00 10.92 -3.23
N ALA A 118 -6.18 9.99 -2.74
CA ALA A 118 -4.75 10.19 -2.57
C ALA A 118 -4.00 10.64 -3.84
N PRO A 119 -4.20 10.03 -5.02
CA PRO A 119 -3.49 10.48 -6.23
C PRO A 119 -3.83 11.93 -6.60
N ALA A 120 -5.12 12.29 -6.55
CA ALA A 120 -5.57 13.64 -6.86
C ALA A 120 -5.08 14.65 -5.80
N GLY A 121 -5.13 14.27 -4.52
CA GLY A 121 -4.67 15.12 -3.43
C GLY A 121 -3.16 15.36 -3.46
N LEU A 122 -2.35 14.30 -3.60
CA LEU A 122 -0.89 14.37 -3.59
C LEU A 122 -0.32 15.02 -4.85
N LEU A 123 -0.81 14.63 -6.05
CA LEU A 123 -0.35 15.24 -7.29
C LEU A 123 -0.87 16.67 -7.44
N GLY A 124 -2.12 16.93 -7.01
CA GLY A 124 -2.69 18.27 -6.99
C GLY A 124 -1.92 19.19 -6.06
N SER A 125 -1.59 18.74 -4.83
CA SER A 125 -0.75 19.52 -3.93
C SER A 125 0.64 19.74 -4.52
N TRP A 126 1.31 18.70 -5.02
CA TRP A 126 2.63 18.84 -5.66
C TRP A 126 2.62 19.87 -6.79
N PHE A 127 1.60 19.85 -7.65
CA PHE A 127 1.48 20.79 -8.76
C PHE A 127 1.28 22.23 -8.28
N VAL A 128 0.33 22.45 -7.35
CA VAL A 128 0.07 23.78 -6.79
C VAL A 128 1.32 24.33 -6.10
N LEU A 129 2.01 23.49 -5.33
CA LEU A 129 3.23 23.86 -4.62
C LEU A 129 4.37 24.18 -5.59
N GLY A 130 4.46 23.44 -6.69
CA GLY A 130 5.40 23.74 -7.76
C GLY A 130 5.19 25.11 -8.38
N VAL A 131 3.96 25.43 -8.74
CA VAL A 131 3.60 26.76 -9.27
C VAL A 131 3.92 27.84 -8.25
N VAL A 132 3.57 27.63 -6.99
CA VAL A 132 3.84 28.59 -5.92
C VAL A 132 5.34 28.80 -5.70
N GLN A 133 6.15 27.73 -5.70
CA GLN A 133 7.61 27.84 -5.55
C GLN A 133 8.29 28.48 -6.76
N LEU A 134 7.71 28.39 -7.96
CA LEU A 134 8.21 29.11 -9.12
C LEU A 134 7.98 30.62 -9.02
N ILE A 135 6.90 31.05 -8.35
CA ILE A 135 6.60 32.48 -8.14
C ILE A 135 7.36 33.01 -6.92
N TRP A 136 7.43 32.24 -5.84
CA TRP A 136 8.15 32.57 -4.61
C TRP A 136 9.22 31.51 -4.29
N PRO A 137 10.44 31.66 -4.84
CA PRO A 137 11.50 30.68 -4.63
C PRO A 137 11.97 30.69 -3.18
N THR A 138 11.78 29.56 -2.50
CA THR A 138 12.25 29.34 -1.13
C THR A 138 13.58 28.60 -1.12
N PRO A 139 14.52 28.91 -0.19
CA PRO A 139 15.81 28.24 -0.08
C PRO A 139 15.68 26.84 0.56
N ALA A 140 14.96 25.94 -0.11
CA ALA A 140 14.70 24.58 0.36
C ALA A 140 15.97 23.71 0.37
N LEU A 141 16.91 23.94 -0.56
CA LEU A 141 18.13 23.14 -0.71
C LEU A 141 19.35 23.69 0.07
N GLN A 142 19.27 24.92 0.59
CA GLN A 142 20.33 25.50 1.43
C GLN A 142 20.13 25.13 2.89
N LEU A 143 20.48 23.90 3.23
CA LEU A 143 20.19 23.30 4.55
C LEU A 143 20.67 24.18 5.71
N TYR A 144 21.88 24.76 5.65
CA TYR A 144 22.49 25.53 6.75
C TYR A 144 22.06 27.01 6.81
N ALA A 145 21.24 27.50 5.88
CA ALA A 145 20.84 28.90 5.84
C ALA A 145 19.56 29.14 6.66
N PRO A 146 19.46 30.24 7.42
CA PRO A 146 18.20 30.63 8.07
C PRO A 146 17.12 30.86 7.01
N ALA A 147 15.88 30.55 7.36
CA ALA A 147 14.73 30.66 6.46
C ALA A 147 13.79 31.79 6.92
N PRO A 148 13.12 32.49 5.99
CA PRO A 148 12.12 33.48 6.34
C PRO A 148 10.86 32.80 6.91
N PRO A 149 10.03 33.48 7.72
CA PRO A 149 8.90 32.86 8.42
C PRO A 149 7.84 32.26 7.49
N HIS A 150 7.66 32.81 6.29
CA HIS A 150 6.75 32.23 5.29
C HIS A 150 7.20 30.84 4.83
N PHE A 151 8.49 30.49 4.95
CA PHE A 151 9.00 29.16 4.65
C PHE A 151 8.36 28.08 5.53
N LEU A 152 8.12 28.37 6.81
CA LEU A 152 7.46 27.42 7.71
C LEU A 152 6.03 27.15 7.26
N LEU A 153 5.30 28.19 6.88
CA LEU A 153 3.94 28.06 6.36
C LEU A 153 3.93 27.23 5.06
N PHE A 154 4.87 27.48 4.15
CA PHE A 154 5.03 26.68 2.94
C PHE A 154 5.37 25.22 3.28
N SER A 155 6.33 24.95 4.16
CA SER A 155 6.72 23.59 4.58
C SER A 155 5.56 22.82 5.21
N LEU A 156 4.74 23.48 6.02
CA LEU A 156 3.58 22.84 6.64
C LEU A 156 2.48 22.55 5.62
N LEU A 157 2.21 23.48 4.70
CA LEU A 157 1.23 23.28 3.64
C LEU A 157 1.69 22.19 2.66
N THR A 158 2.98 22.10 2.36
CA THR A 158 3.54 21.09 1.46
C THR A 158 3.47 19.70 2.08
N SER A 159 3.82 19.60 3.36
CA SER A 159 3.85 18.33 4.09
C SER A 159 2.48 17.87 4.57
N ALA A 160 1.50 18.74 4.75
CA ALA A 160 0.16 18.36 5.24
C ALA A 160 -0.51 17.19 4.47
N PRO A 161 -0.62 17.22 3.12
CA PRO A 161 -1.21 16.11 2.39
C PRO A 161 -0.38 14.83 2.49
N ASP A 162 0.96 14.93 2.43
CA ASP A 162 1.86 13.79 2.61
C ASP A 162 1.66 13.16 4.01
N GLY A 163 1.68 13.98 5.04
CA GLY A 163 1.49 13.59 6.44
C GLY A 163 0.14 12.94 6.69
N PHE A 164 -0.93 13.47 6.09
CA PHE A 164 -2.26 12.89 6.19
C PHE A 164 -2.33 11.49 5.57
N TYR A 165 -1.85 11.32 4.33
CA TYR A 165 -1.93 10.03 3.64
C TYR A 165 -0.95 8.99 4.20
N THR A 166 0.26 9.40 4.59
CA THR A 166 1.20 8.52 5.30
C THR A 166 0.64 8.07 6.64
N ALA A 167 0.04 8.96 7.44
CA ALA A 167 -0.62 8.59 8.70
C ALA A 167 -1.79 7.61 8.49
N LEU A 168 -2.62 7.84 7.46
CA LEU A 168 -3.70 6.92 7.12
C LEU A 168 -3.17 5.53 6.72
N ILE A 169 -2.11 5.47 5.91
CA ILE A 169 -1.49 4.19 5.52
C ILE A 169 -0.91 3.48 6.74
N THR A 170 -0.16 4.18 7.59
CA THR A 170 0.37 3.66 8.84
C THR A 170 -0.75 3.07 9.70
N TYR A 171 -1.84 3.80 9.87
CA TYR A 171 -3.01 3.34 10.61
C TYR A 171 -3.61 2.07 9.99
N THR A 172 -3.78 2.02 8.67
CA THR A 172 -4.35 0.83 8.00
C THR A 172 -3.48 -0.41 8.15
N PHE A 173 -2.16 -0.27 7.99
CA PHE A 173 -1.24 -1.39 8.17
C PHE A 173 -1.15 -1.83 9.63
N CYS A 174 -1.18 -0.89 10.58
CA CYS A 174 -1.20 -1.19 12.01
C CYS A 174 -2.45 -2.00 12.39
N LEU A 175 -3.64 -1.57 11.94
CA LEU A 175 -4.87 -2.34 12.13
C LEU A 175 -4.79 -3.73 11.49
N ALA A 176 -4.24 -3.82 10.29
CA ALA A 176 -4.08 -5.09 9.57
C ALA A 176 -3.01 -6.01 10.19
N ALA A 177 -2.14 -5.49 11.06
CA ALA A 177 -1.19 -6.25 11.89
C ALA A 177 -1.77 -6.67 13.25
N GLY A 178 -3.06 -6.38 13.50
CA GLY A 178 -3.76 -6.77 14.71
C GLY A 178 -3.96 -8.29 14.87
N PRO A 179 -4.54 -8.73 16.01
CA PRO A 179 -4.80 -10.14 16.30
C PRO A 179 -5.81 -10.79 15.33
N ALA A 180 -6.60 -9.99 14.61
CA ALA A 180 -7.52 -10.44 13.57
C ALA A 180 -6.83 -10.85 12.26
N ALA A 181 -5.50 -10.74 12.16
CA ALA A 181 -4.76 -11.16 10.97
C ALA A 181 -4.81 -12.71 10.83
N PRO A 182 -5.17 -13.24 9.64
CA PRO A 182 -5.42 -14.67 9.47
C PRO A 182 -4.15 -15.54 9.62
N THR A 183 -2.96 -14.97 9.40
CA THR A 183 -1.68 -15.68 9.57
C THR A 183 -0.62 -14.80 10.23
N ARG A 184 0.30 -15.42 10.98
CA ARG A 184 1.46 -14.73 11.58
C ARG A 184 2.35 -14.06 10.53
N TYR A 185 2.45 -14.66 9.36
CA TYR A 185 3.19 -14.14 8.22
C TYR A 185 2.58 -12.82 7.69
N LEU A 186 1.26 -12.76 7.48
CA LEU A 186 0.59 -11.54 7.02
C LEU A 186 0.65 -10.45 8.09
N ARG A 187 0.59 -10.84 9.36
CA ARG A 187 0.78 -9.95 10.50
C ARG A 187 2.16 -9.30 10.49
N LEU A 188 3.23 -10.10 10.31
CA LEU A 188 4.61 -9.60 10.21
C LEU A 188 4.78 -8.66 9.02
N LYS A 189 4.23 -9.01 7.86
CA LYS A 189 4.26 -8.17 6.66
C LYS A 189 3.60 -6.81 6.85
N ASN A 190 2.38 -6.80 7.42
CA ASN A 190 1.66 -5.56 7.71
C ASN A 190 2.38 -4.74 8.79
N LEU A 191 3.00 -5.39 9.77
CA LEU A 191 3.81 -4.72 10.79
C LEU A 191 5.04 -4.05 10.17
N LEU A 192 5.76 -4.73 9.28
CA LEU A 192 6.90 -4.16 8.55
C LEU A 192 6.48 -2.96 7.70
N PHE A 193 5.37 -3.05 6.97
CA PHE A 193 4.85 -1.91 6.22
C PHE A 193 4.36 -0.77 7.10
N SER A 194 3.79 -1.07 8.27
CA SER A 194 3.45 -0.06 9.27
C SER A 194 4.70 0.64 9.81
N ILE A 195 5.77 -0.10 10.11
CA ILE A 195 7.04 0.48 10.58
C ILE A 195 7.63 1.38 9.49
N GLY A 196 7.63 0.93 8.24
CA GLY A 196 8.13 1.73 7.13
C GLY A 196 7.35 3.03 6.93
N ALA A 197 6.01 2.95 6.98
CA ALA A 197 5.15 4.13 6.88
C ALA A 197 5.28 5.07 8.09
N SER A 198 5.43 4.53 9.30
CA SER A 198 5.73 5.32 10.51
C SER A 198 7.07 6.05 10.41
N ALA A 199 8.11 5.37 9.90
CA ALA A 199 9.44 5.99 9.72
C ALA A 199 9.38 7.13 8.71
N TRP A 200 8.63 6.98 7.61
CA TRP A 200 8.36 8.07 6.68
C TRP A 200 7.61 9.22 7.37
N PHE A 201 6.53 8.94 8.11
CA PHE A 201 5.81 9.98 8.82
C PHE A 201 6.71 10.75 9.81
N LEU A 202 7.58 10.04 10.55
CA LEU A 202 8.56 10.66 11.44
C LEU A 202 9.60 11.50 10.70
N MET A 203 10.03 11.08 9.50
CA MET A 203 10.88 11.89 8.63
C MET A 203 10.21 13.22 8.27
N LEU A 204 8.92 13.20 7.97
CA LEU A 204 8.14 14.41 7.65
C LEU A 204 8.00 15.34 8.86
N VAL A 205 7.74 14.77 10.05
CA VAL A 205 7.73 15.53 11.30
C VAL A 205 9.09 16.17 11.57
N ASN A 206 10.17 15.41 11.41
CA ASN A 206 11.55 15.90 11.56
C ASN A 206 11.85 17.06 10.58
N ALA A 207 11.40 16.95 9.32
CA ALA A 207 11.55 18.02 8.33
C ALA A 207 10.81 19.30 8.73
N ASN A 208 9.60 19.19 9.29
CA ASN A 208 8.82 20.34 9.76
C ASN A 208 9.40 20.98 11.03
N VAL A 209 9.89 20.17 11.98
CA VAL A 209 10.64 20.68 13.14
C VAL A 209 11.87 21.44 12.68
N TYR A 210 12.62 20.87 11.73
CA TYR A 210 13.79 21.53 11.17
C TYR A 210 13.44 22.83 10.43
N ALA A 211 12.32 22.86 9.70
CA ALA A 211 11.83 24.09 9.07
C ALA A 211 11.50 25.18 10.10
N ALA A 212 10.92 24.81 11.25
CA ALA A 212 10.65 25.74 12.35
C ALA A 212 11.96 26.24 12.97
N GLU A 213 12.92 25.34 13.22
CA GLU A 213 14.25 25.72 13.73
C GLU A 213 14.97 26.70 12.81
N ARG A 214 14.90 26.51 11.49
CA ARG A 214 15.48 27.44 10.51
C ARG A 214 14.89 28.85 10.56
N VAL A 215 13.66 29.00 11.06
CA VAL A 215 12.98 30.31 11.21
C VAL A 215 13.30 30.94 12.57
N PHE A 216 13.30 30.15 13.65
CA PHE A 216 13.34 30.66 15.01
C PHE A 216 14.72 30.61 15.68
N LEU A 217 15.61 29.70 15.28
CA LEU A 217 16.92 29.57 15.90
C LEU A 217 17.96 30.54 15.31
N PRO A 218 18.84 31.10 16.15
CA PRO A 218 20.01 31.84 15.67
C PRO A 218 21.00 30.90 14.97
N ARG A 219 21.73 31.43 13.98
CA ARG A 219 22.70 30.68 13.14
C ARG A 219 23.63 29.69 13.88
N PRO A 220 24.27 30.03 15.02
CA PRO A 220 25.17 29.09 15.70
C PRO A 220 24.42 27.86 16.24
N LEU A 221 23.22 28.02 16.77
CA LEU A 221 22.40 26.89 17.24
C LEU A 221 21.90 26.05 16.07
N LEU A 222 21.50 26.71 14.97
CA LEU A 222 21.06 26.03 13.75
C LEU A 222 22.16 25.11 13.20
N GLN A 223 23.42 25.55 13.18
CA GLN A 223 24.54 24.73 12.69
C GLN A 223 24.74 23.46 13.53
N VAL A 224 24.51 23.53 14.85
CA VAL A 224 24.61 22.38 15.76
C VAL A 224 23.47 21.40 15.54
N THR A 225 22.23 21.88 15.39
CA THR A 225 21.05 21.00 15.23
C THR A 225 20.92 20.40 13.83
N THR A 226 21.41 21.10 12.79
CA THR A 226 21.36 20.62 11.39
C THR A 226 21.95 19.22 11.22
N GLY A 227 23.10 18.94 11.86
CA GLY A 227 23.74 17.63 11.77
C GLY A 227 22.88 16.50 12.34
N ALA A 228 22.20 16.75 13.47
CA ALA A 228 21.30 15.80 14.10
C ALA A 228 20.05 15.56 13.23
N HIS A 229 19.46 16.61 12.65
CA HIS A 229 18.31 16.46 11.76
C HIS A 229 18.63 15.64 10.50
N LEU A 230 19.80 15.84 9.90
CA LEU A 230 20.26 15.06 8.75
C LEU A 230 20.54 13.59 9.11
N ALA A 231 21.10 13.33 10.30
CA ALA A 231 21.31 11.99 10.82
C ALA A 231 19.97 11.27 11.07
N LEU A 232 18.97 11.97 11.60
CA LEU A 232 17.63 11.43 11.81
C LEU A 232 16.92 11.16 10.47
N GLU A 233 16.97 12.11 9.52
CA GLU A 233 16.39 11.94 8.18
C GLU A 233 16.96 10.70 7.49
N THR A 234 18.29 10.55 7.48
CA THR A 234 18.94 9.37 6.88
C THR A 234 18.56 8.07 7.61
N THR A 235 18.48 8.08 8.94
CA THR A 235 18.07 6.92 9.73
C THR A 235 16.62 6.51 9.41
N PHE A 236 15.70 7.48 9.32
CA PHE A 236 14.31 7.20 8.96
C PHE A 236 14.15 6.70 7.53
N ILE A 237 14.91 7.26 6.57
CA ILE A 237 14.92 6.77 5.19
C ILE A 237 15.41 5.32 5.14
N ILE A 238 16.52 5.00 5.81
CA ILE A 238 17.07 3.64 5.85
C ILE A 238 16.08 2.68 6.49
N ALA A 239 15.52 3.04 7.66
CA ALA A 239 14.52 2.23 8.35
C ALA A 239 13.28 1.99 7.50
N SER A 240 12.78 3.04 6.82
CA SER A 240 11.66 2.97 5.90
C SER A 240 11.94 2.03 4.72
N ALA A 241 13.03 2.27 4.00
CA ALA A 241 13.45 1.49 2.85
C ALA A 241 13.67 0.01 3.20
N ALA A 242 14.37 -0.26 4.31
CA ALA A 242 14.62 -1.63 4.77
C ALA A 242 13.32 -2.34 5.15
N ALA A 243 12.43 -1.67 5.90
CA ALA A 243 11.16 -2.26 6.31
C ALA A 243 10.26 -2.58 5.11
N PHE A 244 10.18 -1.67 4.12
CA PHE A 244 9.45 -1.91 2.87
C PHE A 244 10.08 -3.04 2.05
N ALA A 245 11.40 -3.06 1.89
CA ALA A 245 12.11 -4.11 1.15
C ALA A 245 11.90 -5.49 1.78
N ILE A 246 12.09 -5.61 3.11
CA ILE A 246 11.86 -6.86 3.84
C ILE A 246 10.38 -7.26 3.73
N GLY A 247 9.44 -6.32 3.90
CA GLY A 247 8.00 -6.58 3.75
C GLY A 247 7.60 -7.07 2.35
N LEU A 248 8.32 -6.63 1.31
CA LEU A 248 8.13 -7.11 -0.06
C LEU A 248 8.74 -8.50 -0.30
N ILE A 249 9.91 -8.80 0.29
CA ILE A 249 10.59 -10.10 0.21
C ILE A 249 9.77 -11.20 0.90
N VAL A 250 9.18 -10.87 2.05
CA VAL A 250 8.30 -11.74 2.83
C VAL A 250 7.21 -12.24 1.85
N PRO A 251 7.17 -13.54 1.49
CA PRO A 251 6.44 -14.08 0.31
C PRO A 251 4.92 -14.10 0.50
N ARG A 252 4.13 -13.48 -0.39
CA ARG A 252 2.65 -13.46 -0.32
C ARG A 252 2.13 -14.82 0.14
N ALA A 253 1.19 -14.80 1.10
CA ALA A 253 0.55 -16.01 1.64
C ALA A 253 0.40 -17.07 0.55
N PRO A 254 0.75 -18.33 0.83
CA PRO A 254 0.97 -19.34 -0.20
C PRO A 254 -0.19 -19.29 -1.20
N GLU A 255 0.17 -19.16 -2.49
CA GLU A 255 -0.68 -19.56 -3.60
C GLU A 255 -1.38 -20.86 -3.18
N GLU A 256 -2.69 -20.91 -3.40
CA GLU A 256 -3.55 -22.09 -3.23
C GLU A 256 -2.73 -23.36 -3.04
N ASN A 257 -2.73 -23.94 -1.83
CA ASN A 257 -1.89 -25.08 -1.52
C ASN A 257 -1.98 -26.08 -2.69
N PRO A 258 -0.93 -26.29 -3.49
CA PRO A 258 -1.03 -26.97 -4.78
C PRO A 258 -1.46 -28.43 -4.59
N VAL A 259 -1.30 -28.95 -3.37
CA VAL A 259 -1.84 -30.21 -2.90
C VAL A 259 -3.36 -30.11 -2.76
N ILE A 260 -3.90 -29.10 -2.08
CA ILE A 260 -5.35 -28.86 -1.99
C ILE A 260 -5.93 -28.58 -3.39
N ALA A 261 -5.27 -27.77 -4.23
CA ALA A 261 -5.71 -27.52 -5.60
C ALA A 261 -5.66 -28.80 -6.47
N ARG A 262 -4.66 -29.69 -6.31
CA ARG A 262 -4.61 -30.97 -7.04
C ARG A 262 -5.61 -32.00 -6.55
N TRP A 263 -5.88 -32.07 -5.25
CA TRP A 263 -6.68 -33.15 -4.67
C TRP A 263 -8.13 -32.76 -4.42
N VAL A 264 -8.35 -31.51 -4.00
CA VAL A 264 -9.68 -31.01 -3.60
C VAL A 264 -10.38 -30.34 -4.78
N TYR A 265 -9.66 -29.65 -5.68
CA TYR A 265 -10.29 -28.99 -6.83
C TYR A 265 -10.94 -29.96 -7.83
N PRO A 266 -10.32 -31.11 -8.21
CA PRO A 266 -10.99 -32.08 -9.09
C PRO A 266 -12.16 -32.79 -8.41
N ARG A 267 -12.08 -33.00 -7.07
CA ARG A 267 -13.20 -33.54 -6.29
C ARG A 267 -14.36 -32.54 -6.21
N LEU A 268 -14.07 -31.28 -5.95
CA LEU A 268 -15.03 -30.17 -5.99
C LEU A 268 -15.67 -30.04 -7.36
N LEU A 269 -14.89 -30.13 -8.45
CA LEU A 269 -15.38 -30.03 -9.81
C LEU A 269 -16.35 -31.17 -10.14
N ARG A 270 -15.99 -32.43 -9.81
CA ARG A 270 -16.88 -33.58 -9.99
C ARG A 270 -18.15 -33.50 -9.15
N LEU A 271 -18.05 -33.00 -7.91
CA LEU A 271 -19.21 -32.80 -7.04
C LEU A 271 -20.11 -31.66 -7.56
N HIS A 272 -19.52 -30.62 -8.15
CA HIS A 272 -20.25 -29.54 -8.79
C HIS A 272 -20.94 -30.01 -10.09
N GLU A 273 -20.26 -30.80 -10.92
CA GLU A 273 -20.83 -31.41 -12.13
C GLU A 273 -21.97 -32.36 -11.79
N ALA A 274 -21.80 -33.24 -10.80
CA ALA A 274 -22.85 -34.12 -10.31
C ALA A 274 -24.05 -33.35 -9.73
N PHE A 275 -23.79 -32.20 -9.10
CA PHE A 275 -24.85 -31.31 -8.62
C PHE A 275 -25.59 -30.62 -9.78
N GLU A 276 -24.88 -30.09 -10.78
CA GLU A 276 -25.51 -29.51 -11.96
C GLU A 276 -26.33 -30.56 -12.72
N GLU A 277 -25.83 -31.79 -12.85
CA GLU A 277 -26.58 -32.90 -13.43
C GLU A 277 -27.84 -33.25 -12.61
N ALA A 278 -27.73 -33.35 -11.27
CA ALA A 278 -28.88 -33.55 -10.38
C ALA A 278 -29.89 -32.39 -10.47
N ARG A 279 -29.40 -31.14 -10.57
CA ARG A 279 -30.21 -29.93 -10.75
C ARG A 279 -30.93 -29.94 -12.09
N TRP A 280 -30.26 -30.36 -13.17
CA TRP A 280 -30.86 -30.58 -14.48
C TRP A 280 -31.92 -31.68 -14.46
N HIS A 281 -31.69 -32.78 -13.73
CA HIS A 281 -32.68 -33.84 -13.55
C HIS A 281 -33.89 -33.40 -12.72
N ILE A 282 -33.69 -32.61 -11.67
CA ILE A 282 -34.76 -32.01 -10.86
C ILE A 282 -35.57 -31.00 -11.68
N ALA A 283 -34.90 -30.22 -12.55
CA ALA A 283 -35.54 -29.31 -13.49
C ALA A 283 -36.35 -30.05 -14.55
N ARG A 284 -35.83 -31.16 -15.10
CA ARG A 284 -36.55 -32.06 -16.03
C ARG A 284 -37.73 -32.79 -15.35
N GLY A 285 -37.61 -33.12 -14.06
CA GLY A 285 -38.61 -33.86 -13.30
C GLY A 285 -39.74 -33.01 -12.69
N ASN A 286 -39.93 -31.76 -13.12
CA ASN A 286 -40.96 -30.83 -12.61
C ASN A 286 -40.88 -30.52 -11.09
N LYS A 287 -39.77 -30.84 -10.43
CA LYS A 287 -39.51 -30.51 -9.00
C LYS A 287 -38.87 -29.13 -8.81
N LEU A 288 -38.84 -28.31 -9.87
CA LEU A 288 -38.29 -26.95 -9.91
C LEU A 288 -38.80 -26.06 -8.76
N LYS A 289 -40.07 -26.22 -8.36
CA LYS A 289 -40.68 -25.46 -7.26
C LYS A 289 -39.94 -25.60 -5.92
N ASN A 290 -39.40 -26.77 -5.61
CA ASN A 290 -38.71 -27.00 -4.34
C ASN A 290 -37.31 -26.39 -4.33
N LEU A 291 -36.63 -26.41 -5.48
CA LEU A 291 -35.30 -25.82 -5.65
C LEU A 291 -35.37 -24.29 -5.65
N VAL A 292 -36.39 -23.72 -6.30
CA VAL A 292 -36.71 -22.28 -6.23
C VAL A 292 -37.06 -21.86 -4.80
N ARG A 293 -37.78 -22.69 -4.02
CA ARG A 293 -38.08 -22.41 -2.61
C ARG A 293 -36.83 -22.40 -1.73
N ALA A 294 -35.95 -23.38 -1.88
CA ALA A 294 -34.71 -23.45 -1.12
C ALA A 294 -33.77 -22.28 -1.43
N SER A 295 -33.66 -21.92 -2.72
CA SER A 295 -32.96 -20.72 -3.16
C SER A 295 -33.57 -19.46 -2.53
N TYR A 296 -34.89 -19.29 -2.63
CA TYR A 296 -35.60 -18.15 -2.04
C TYR A 296 -35.35 -17.99 -0.53
N TYR A 297 -35.47 -19.07 0.26
CA TYR A 297 -35.27 -19.00 1.71
C TYR A 297 -33.82 -18.71 2.09
N SER A 298 -32.84 -19.20 1.32
CA SER A 298 -31.44 -18.89 1.56
C SER A 298 -31.10 -17.42 1.26
N THR A 299 -31.67 -16.85 0.19
CA THR A 299 -31.53 -15.42 -0.13
C THR A 299 -32.23 -14.56 0.91
N GLN A 300 -33.36 -15.02 1.44
CA GLN A 300 -34.08 -14.33 2.51
C GLN A 300 -33.29 -14.37 3.83
N ALA A 301 -32.69 -15.51 4.18
CA ALA A 301 -31.81 -15.62 5.34
C ALA A 301 -30.58 -14.72 5.22
N ALA A 302 -29.96 -14.65 4.04
CA ALA A 302 -28.85 -13.73 3.77
C ALA A 302 -29.26 -12.25 3.93
N ARG A 303 -30.47 -11.88 3.48
CA ARG A 303 -31.02 -10.53 3.69
C ARG A 303 -31.29 -10.22 5.16
N LEU A 304 -31.84 -11.17 5.92
CA LEU A 304 -32.09 -11.02 7.36
C LEU A 304 -30.78 -10.86 8.14
N LEU A 305 -29.71 -11.51 7.69
CA LEU A 305 -28.36 -11.39 8.23
C LEU A 305 -27.57 -10.18 7.69
N GLN A 306 -28.19 -9.33 6.86
CA GLN A 306 -27.59 -8.15 6.22
C GLN A 306 -26.30 -8.47 5.42
N ILE A 307 -26.23 -9.66 4.82
CA ILE A 307 -25.11 -10.08 3.98
C ILE A 307 -25.27 -9.45 2.60
N GLU A 308 -24.22 -8.81 2.07
CA GLU A 308 -24.23 -8.22 0.71
C GLU A 308 -24.50 -9.30 -0.35
N ASN A 309 -25.21 -8.97 -1.43
CA ASN A 309 -25.66 -9.96 -2.44
C ASN A 309 -24.52 -10.80 -3.03
N ASP A 310 -23.33 -10.22 -3.25
CA ASP A 310 -22.15 -10.94 -3.76
C ASP A 310 -21.66 -12.00 -2.75
N ASP A 311 -21.72 -11.71 -1.44
CA ASP A 311 -21.36 -12.64 -0.38
C ASP A 311 -22.51 -13.65 -0.12
N ALA A 312 -23.76 -13.30 -0.48
CA ALA A 312 -24.91 -14.20 -0.41
C ALA A 312 -24.86 -15.30 -1.48
N GLU A 313 -24.37 -15.00 -2.70
CA GLU A 313 -24.09 -16.02 -3.71
C GLU A 313 -23.00 -16.99 -3.25
N LEU A 314 -21.95 -16.47 -2.61
CA LEU A 314 -20.86 -17.27 -2.07
C LEU A 314 -21.34 -18.12 -0.89
N LEU A 315 -22.15 -17.55 0.01
CA LEU A 315 -22.82 -18.28 1.09
C LEU A 315 -23.72 -19.38 0.53
N HIS A 316 -24.48 -19.10 -0.54
CA HIS A 316 -25.35 -20.08 -1.20
C HIS A 316 -24.54 -21.23 -1.77
N ALA A 317 -23.46 -20.93 -2.51
CA ALA A 317 -22.53 -21.93 -3.01
C ALA A 317 -21.90 -22.75 -1.87
N THR A 318 -21.52 -22.11 -0.77
CA THR A 318 -20.89 -22.78 0.39
C THR A 318 -21.88 -23.68 1.14
N ILE A 319 -23.13 -23.25 1.33
CA ILE A 319 -24.20 -24.05 1.95
C ILE A 319 -24.55 -25.24 1.06
N GLN A 320 -24.63 -25.05 -0.25
CA GLN A 320 -24.84 -26.14 -1.20
C GLN A 320 -23.69 -27.15 -1.14
N LEU A 321 -22.45 -26.66 -1.09
CA LEU A 321 -21.25 -27.49 -1.06
C LEU A 321 -21.10 -28.27 0.25
N THR A 322 -21.41 -27.65 1.38
CA THR A 322 -21.42 -28.30 2.70
C THR A 322 -22.55 -29.32 2.82
N ALA A 323 -23.73 -29.05 2.26
CA ALA A 323 -24.81 -30.02 2.18
C ALA A 323 -24.40 -31.28 1.38
N ILE A 324 -23.71 -31.10 0.24
CA ILE A 324 -23.18 -32.21 -0.56
C ILE A 324 -22.11 -33.02 0.19
N LEU A 325 -21.17 -32.33 0.86
CA LEU A 325 -20.15 -32.99 1.68
C LEU A 325 -20.80 -33.78 2.83
N SER A 326 -21.87 -33.26 3.43
CA SER A 326 -22.62 -33.95 4.48
C SER A 326 -23.44 -35.14 3.98
N SER A 327 -23.93 -35.11 2.73
CA SER A 327 -24.69 -36.22 2.14
C SER A 327 -23.80 -37.35 1.62
N TYR A 328 -22.54 -37.05 1.29
CA TYR A 328 -21.53 -38.05 0.89
C TYR A 328 -20.67 -38.56 2.06
N ALA A 329 -20.72 -37.89 3.21
CA ALA A 329 -20.13 -38.38 4.45
C ALA A 329 -21.03 -39.48 5.04
N ASP A 330 -20.87 -40.70 4.54
CA ASP A 330 -21.25 -41.89 5.28
C ASP A 330 -20.34 -41.93 6.53
N PRO A 331 -20.87 -41.77 7.76
CA PRO A 331 -20.06 -41.69 8.98
C PRO A 331 -19.26 -42.98 9.25
N SER A 332 -19.53 -44.06 8.50
CA SER A 332 -18.80 -45.32 8.54
C SER A 332 -17.47 -45.35 7.77
N ARG A 333 -17.16 -44.32 6.95
CA ARG A 333 -15.93 -44.27 6.13
C ARG A 333 -14.85 -43.30 6.61
N ILE A 334 -15.07 -42.61 7.73
CA ILE A 334 -14.03 -41.81 8.37
C ILE A 334 -13.30 -42.72 9.37
N THR A 335 -12.41 -43.57 8.88
CA THR A 335 -11.36 -44.16 9.73
C THR A 335 -10.23 -43.14 9.86
N PRO A 336 -9.69 -42.94 11.08
CA PRO A 336 -8.52 -42.12 11.26
C PRO A 336 -7.30 -42.94 10.86
N ASP A 337 -6.68 -42.58 9.74
CA ASP A 337 -5.26 -42.86 9.46
C ASP A 337 -4.60 -41.58 8.93
#